data_AF-A0A379TPQ7-F1
#
_entry.id   AF-A0A379TPQ7-F1
#
_cell.length_a   1.000
_cell.length_b   1.000
_cell.length_c   1.000
_cell.angle_alpha   90.00
_cell.angle_beta   90.00
_cell.angle_gamma   90.00
#
_symmetry.space_group_name_H-M   'P 1'
#
loop_
_entity.id
_entity.type
_entity.pdbx_description
1 polymer ?
#
loop_
_entity_poly.entity_id
_entity_poly.type
_entity_poly.pdbx_seq_one_letter_code
_entity_poly.pdbx_strand_id
1 'polypeptide(L)'
;MDVPTIGVAKKRLCGKFEPLSAEPGALSALMDKGEQLAWVWRSKARCNPLFIATGHRVSTDSALAWVQRCMKGYRLPEPTRWADAVASGRPAFVRWQEIQR
;
A
#
# COMPACT_ATOMS: atom_id res chain seq x y z
N MET A 1 -16.48 8.86 10.90
CA MET A 1 -15.50 8.25 11.82
C MET A 1 -14.40 9.26 12.10
N ASP A 2 -13.89 9.30 13.32
CA ASP A 2 -12.79 10.20 13.74
C ASP A 2 -11.58 9.39 14.20
N VAL A 3 -11.02 8.58 13.29
CA VAL A 3 -9.86 7.71 13.53
C VAL A 3 -8.80 7.92 12.46
N PRO A 4 -7.49 7.73 12.75
CA PRO A 4 -6.45 7.87 11.75
C PRO A 4 -6.62 6.90 10.58
N THR A 5 -6.43 7.37 9.36
CA THR A 5 -6.56 6.53 8.16
C THR A 5 -5.40 6.73 7.19
N ILE A 6 -5.07 5.67 6.45
CA ILE A 6 -4.01 5.64 5.44
C ILE A 6 -4.58 5.06 4.15
N GLY A 7 -4.36 5.73 3.03
CA GLY A 7 -4.71 5.22 1.71
C GLY A 7 -3.56 4.42 1.10
N VAL A 8 -3.84 3.19 0.65
CA VAL A 8 -2.86 2.35 -0.08
C VAL A 8 -3.44 1.93 -1.43
N ALA A 9 -2.92 2.49 -2.52
CA ALA A 9 -3.42 2.25 -3.88
C ALA A 9 -2.46 1.40 -4.74
N LYS A 10 -3.05 0.58 -5.62
CA LYS A 10 -2.34 -0.31 -6.57
C LYS A 10 -1.93 0.39 -7.87
N LYS A 11 -2.51 1.55 -8.16
CA LYS A 11 -2.35 2.36 -9.38
C LYS A 11 -2.29 3.84 -9.00
N ARG A 12 -1.61 4.63 -9.83
CA ARG A 12 -1.57 6.09 -9.73
C ARG A 12 -2.91 6.65 -10.19
N LEU A 13 -3.48 7.58 -9.41
CA LEU A 13 -4.65 8.36 -9.81
C LEU A 13 -4.24 9.63 -10.58
N CYS A 14 -3.35 10.42 -9.99
CA CYS A 14 -2.80 11.65 -10.54
C CYS A 14 -1.35 11.89 -10.05
N GLY A 15 -0.77 13.06 -10.35
CA GLY A 15 0.59 13.42 -9.95
C GLY A 15 1.69 12.75 -10.78
N LYS A 16 2.95 13.13 -10.52
CA LYS A 16 4.16 12.62 -11.18
C LYS A 16 5.17 12.18 -10.11
N PHE A 17 5.99 11.19 -10.44
CA PHE A 17 7.05 10.70 -9.57
C PHE A 17 8.21 10.21 -10.43
N GLU A 18 9.43 10.28 -9.87
CA GLU A 18 10.61 9.77 -10.55
C GLU A 18 10.60 8.24 -10.61
N PRO A 19 11.05 7.63 -11.72
CA PRO A 19 11.13 6.18 -11.84
C PRO A 19 11.87 5.53 -10.67
N LEU A 20 11.28 4.47 -10.14
CA LEU A 20 11.86 3.70 -9.05
C LEU A 20 12.84 2.65 -9.57
N SER A 21 13.96 2.45 -8.88
CA SER A 21 14.82 1.28 -9.08
C SER A 21 14.04 -0.03 -8.91
N ALA A 22 14.59 -1.14 -9.40
CA ALA A 22 13.92 -2.45 -9.36
C ALA A 22 13.87 -3.08 -7.95
N GLU A 23 14.69 -2.58 -7.02
CA GLU A 23 14.90 -3.14 -5.69
C GLU A 23 13.71 -2.89 -4.74
N PRO A 24 13.32 -3.88 -3.91
CA PRO A 24 12.43 -3.63 -2.80
C PRO A 24 12.96 -2.51 -1.91
N GLY A 25 12.08 -1.64 -1.44
CA GLY A 25 12.46 -0.47 -0.65
C GLY A 25 12.65 0.80 -1.46
N ALA A 26 12.78 0.72 -2.80
CA ALA A 26 12.84 1.91 -3.64
C ALA A 26 11.66 2.84 -3.36
N LEU A 27 11.95 4.14 -3.21
CA LEU A 27 11.00 5.16 -2.76
C LEU A 27 11.15 6.44 -3.59
N SER A 28 10.03 7.08 -3.92
CA SER A 28 9.97 8.33 -4.67
C SER A 28 8.73 9.13 -4.25
N ALA A 29 8.83 10.45 -4.20
CA ALA A 29 7.70 11.31 -3.84
C ALA A 29 6.73 11.44 -5.02
N LEU A 30 5.43 11.31 -4.76
CA LEU A 30 4.39 11.64 -5.74
C LEU A 30 4.04 13.13 -5.59
N MET A 31 4.37 13.92 -6.60
CA MET A 31 4.17 15.36 -6.61
C MET A 31 3.02 15.76 -7.52
N ASP A 32 2.23 16.74 -7.11
CA ASP A 32 1.29 17.46 -7.97
C ASP A 32 1.29 18.94 -7.60
N LYS A 33 1.44 19.83 -8.59
CA LYS A 33 1.43 21.29 -8.40
C LYS A 33 2.34 21.83 -7.27
N GLY A 34 3.47 21.18 -7.02
CA GLY A 34 4.43 21.56 -5.98
C GLY A 34 4.16 20.97 -4.59
N GLU A 35 3.10 20.18 -4.43
CA GLU A 35 2.76 19.49 -3.18
C GLU A 35 3.03 17.99 -3.30
N GLN A 36 3.52 17.38 -2.22
CA GLN A 36 3.67 15.93 -2.12
C GLN A 36 2.34 15.29 -1.70
N LEU A 37 1.73 14.55 -2.62
CA LEU A 37 0.45 13.86 -2.38
C LEU A 37 0.63 12.52 -1.65
N ALA A 38 1.72 11.79 -1.93
CA ALA A 38 1.92 10.44 -1.46
C ALA A 38 3.39 10.01 -1.57
N TRP A 39 3.71 8.88 -0.96
CA TRP A 39 4.90 8.10 -1.28
C TRP A 39 4.59 7.06 -2.37
N VAL A 40 5.49 6.92 -3.35
CA VAL A 40 5.50 5.81 -4.30
C VAL A 40 6.58 4.83 -3.87
N TRP A 41 6.18 3.64 -3.46
CA TRP A 41 7.06 2.70 -2.78
C TRP A 41 7.02 1.32 -3.42
N ARG A 42 8.20 0.76 -3.71
CA ARG A 42 8.34 -0.63 -4.16
C ARG A 42 8.39 -1.58 -2.96
N SER A 43 7.23 -2.07 -2.57
CA SER A 43 7.10 -3.03 -1.46
C SER A 43 7.64 -4.44 -1.77
N LYS A 44 7.75 -4.82 -3.05
CA LYS A 44 8.18 -6.14 -3.49
C LYS A 44 8.87 -6.10 -4.85
N ALA A 45 9.94 -6.89 -5.01
CA ALA A 45 10.65 -7.05 -6.27
C ALA A 45 9.71 -7.54 -7.39
N ARG A 46 9.97 -7.08 -8.63
CA ARG A 46 9.21 -7.45 -9.84
C ARG A 46 7.69 -7.19 -9.75
N CYS A 47 7.27 -6.30 -8.85
CA CYS A 47 5.89 -5.86 -8.72
C CYS A 47 5.79 -4.36 -8.98
N ASN A 48 4.63 -3.92 -9.47
CA ASN A 48 4.31 -2.50 -9.53
C ASN A 48 4.34 -1.88 -8.12
N PRO A 49 4.76 -0.61 -7.98
CA PRO A 49 4.81 0.04 -6.69
C PRO A 49 3.41 0.23 -6.08
N LEU A 50 3.39 0.59 -4.80
CA LEU A 50 2.22 1.08 -4.08
C LEU A 50 2.29 2.59 -3.94
N PHE A 51 1.12 3.22 -3.89
CA PHE A 51 0.97 4.64 -3.60
C PHE A 51 0.40 4.77 -2.19
N ILE A 52 1.16 5.36 -1.28
CA ILE A 52 0.82 5.49 0.14
C ILE A 52 0.54 6.95 0.41
N ALA A 53 -0.74 7.27 0.54
CA ALA A 53 -1.21 8.62 0.81
C ALA A 53 -1.73 8.71 2.24
N THR A 54 -1.61 9.90 2.83
CA THR A 54 -2.32 10.18 4.07
C THR A 54 -3.85 10.16 3.83
N GLY A 55 -4.59 9.72 4.85
CA GLY A 55 -6.03 9.89 4.93
C GLY A 55 -6.37 10.96 5.97
N HIS A 56 -6.72 10.54 7.18
CA HIS A 56 -7.10 11.40 8.31
C HIS A 56 -6.07 11.31 9.43
N ARG A 57 -5.75 12.43 10.08
CA ARG A 57 -4.91 12.53 11.32
C ARG A 57 -3.58 11.75 11.31
N VAL A 58 -2.92 11.66 10.16
CA VAL A 58 -1.61 11.01 10.00
C VAL A 58 -0.76 11.81 9.01
N SER A 59 0.55 11.90 9.23
CA SER A 59 1.47 12.51 8.25
C SER A 59 1.85 11.52 7.15
N THR A 60 2.27 12.02 5.99
CA THR A 60 2.69 11.19 4.85
C THR A 60 3.82 10.22 5.21
N ASP A 61 4.79 10.66 6.03
CA ASP A 61 5.89 9.79 6.48
C ASP A 61 5.43 8.75 7.50
N SER A 62 4.55 9.13 8.43
CA SER A 62 3.96 8.18 9.38
C SER A 62 3.13 7.12 8.66
N ALA A 63 2.41 7.51 7.60
CA ALA A 63 1.64 6.60 6.78
C ALA A 63 2.53 5.52 6.14
N LEU A 64 3.65 5.92 5.52
CA LEU A 64 4.64 4.99 4.97
C LEU A 64 5.18 4.05 6.05
N ALA A 65 5.57 4.60 7.19
CA ALA A 65 6.18 3.85 8.28
C ALA A 65 5.21 2.80 8.87
N TRP A 66 3.91 3.11 8.97
CA TRP A 66 2.89 2.15 9.39
C TRP A 66 2.64 1.07 8.34
N VAL A 67 2.54 1.43 7.05
CA VAL A 67 2.35 0.47 5.97
C VAL A 67 3.52 -0.52 5.90
N GLN A 68 4.76 -0.05 6.05
CA GLN A 68 5.96 -0.89 6.09
C GLN A 68 5.92 -1.93 7.21
N ARG A 69 5.45 -1.57 8.41
CA ARG A 69 5.30 -2.48 9.55
C ARG A 69 4.25 -3.56 9.32
N CYS A 70 3.25 -3.28 8.49
CA CYS A 70 2.19 -4.21 8.13
C CYS A 70 2.58 -5.19 6.99
N MET A 71 3.81 -5.16 6.51
CA MET A 71 4.26 -6.04 5.43
C MET A 71 4.63 -7.43 5.92
N LYS A 72 4.21 -8.46 5.17
CA LYS A 72 4.48 -9.88 5.45
C LYS A 72 4.87 -10.64 4.17
N GLY A 73 5.80 -10.09 3.39
CA GLY A 73 6.33 -10.73 2.17
C GLY A 73 5.44 -10.66 0.91
N TYR A 74 4.22 -10.13 1.01
CA TYR A 74 3.34 -9.86 -0.13
C TYR A 74 3.51 -8.44 -0.69
N ARG A 75 2.91 -8.16 -1.85
CA ARG A 75 2.90 -6.80 -2.43
C ARG A 75 2.06 -5.83 -1.60
N LEU A 76 0.88 -6.24 -1.15
CA LEU A 76 -0.03 -5.43 -0.33
C LEU A 76 0.25 -5.64 1.17
N PRO A 77 0.04 -4.61 2.01
CA PRO A 77 0.11 -4.77 3.46
C PRO A 77 -0.97 -5.76 3.93
N GLU A 78 -0.69 -6.44 5.03
CA GLU A 78 -1.49 -7.54 5.53
C GLU A 78 -3.00 -7.22 5.66
N PRO A 79 -3.40 -6.05 6.21
CA PRO A 79 -4.83 -5.74 6.39
C PRO A 79 -5.59 -5.63 5.06
N THR A 80 -5.06 -4.87 4.09
CA THR A 80 -5.73 -4.69 2.79
C THR A 80 -5.62 -5.91 1.92
N ARG A 81 -4.58 -6.74 2.07
CA ARG A 81 -4.46 -8.03 1.39
C ARG A 81 -5.58 -8.98 1.82
N TRP A 82 -5.85 -9.10 3.12
CA TRP A 82 -6.95 -9.95 3.58
C TRP A 82 -8.30 -9.37 3.21
N ALA A 83 -8.51 -8.07 3.36
CA ALA A 83 -9.75 -7.42 2.93
C ALA A 83 -10.05 -7.67 1.43
N ASP A 84 -9.05 -7.51 0.56
CA ASP A 84 -9.14 -7.81 -0.89
C ASP A 84 -9.44 -9.30 -1.13
N ALA A 85 -8.84 -10.20 -0.36
CA ALA A 85 -9.06 -11.63 -0.49
C ALA A 85 -10.48 -12.07 -0.06
N VAL A 86 -10.98 -11.52 1.05
CA VAL A 86 -12.35 -11.73 1.56
C VAL A 86 -13.36 -11.18 0.55
N ALA A 87 -13.22 -9.91 0.15
CA ALA A 87 -14.16 -9.24 -0.74
C ALA A 87 -14.19 -9.87 -2.14
N SER A 88 -13.08 -10.44 -2.60
CA SER A 88 -12.98 -11.06 -3.93
C SER A 88 -13.21 -12.58 -3.91
N GLY A 89 -13.53 -13.18 -2.76
CA GLY A 89 -13.73 -14.63 -2.64
C GLY A 89 -12.53 -15.45 -3.13
N ARG A 90 -11.28 -15.01 -2.86
CA ARG A 90 -10.11 -15.68 -3.44
C ARG A 90 -10.04 -17.15 -3.01
N PRO A 91 -9.85 -18.12 -3.93
CA PRO A 91 -9.86 -19.55 -3.58
C PRO A 91 -8.83 -19.98 -2.53
N ALA A 92 -7.68 -19.29 -2.47
CA ALA A 92 -6.69 -19.54 -1.42
C ALA A 92 -7.19 -19.10 -0.02
N PHE A 93 -8.01 -18.04 0.04
CA PHE A 93 -8.62 -17.55 1.27
C PHE A 93 -9.76 -18.45 1.74
N VAL A 94 -10.64 -18.85 0.83
CA VAL A 94 -11.76 -19.77 1.13
C VAL A 94 -11.22 -21.07 1.74
N ARG A 95 -10.20 -21.67 1.11
CA ARG A 95 -9.52 -22.87 1.65
C ARG A 95 -8.86 -22.63 3.01
N TRP A 96 -8.28 -21.45 3.25
CA TRP A 96 -7.71 -21.12 4.56
C TRP A 96 -8.78 -21.06 5.65
N GLN A 97 -9.96 -20.50 5.36
CA GLN A 97 -11.08 -20.48 6.33
C GLN A 97 -11.64 -21.88 6.63
N GLU A 98 -11.67 -22.77 5.64
CA GLU A 98 -12.12 -24.16 5.81
C GLU A 98 -11.19 -24.95 6.73
N ILE A 99 -9.88 -24.71 6.68
CA ILE A 99 -8.87 -25.38 7.53
C ILE A 99 -8.90 -24.87 8.99
N GLN A 100 -9.41 -23.67 9.24
CA GLN A 100 -9.48 -23.07 10.58
C GLN A 100 -10.80 -23.38 11.32
N ARG A 101 -11.73 -24.11 10.70
CA ARG A 101 -12.93 -24.67 11.35
C ARG A 101 -12.66 -26.06 11.90
#